data_AF-A0A957RXT1-F1
#
_entry.id   AF-A0A957RXT1-F1
#
_cell.length_a   1.000
_cell.length_b   1.000
_cell.length_c   1.000
_cell.angle_alpha   90.00
_cell.angle_beta   90.00
_cell.angle_gamma   90.00
#
_symmetry.space_group_name_H-M   'P 1'
#
loop_
_entity.id
_entity.type
_entity.pdbx_description
1 polymer ?
#
loop_
_entity_poly.entity_id
_entity_poly.type
_entity_poly.pdbx_seq_one_letter_code
_entity_poly.pdbx_strand_id
1 'polypeptide(L)'
;MTETTVFTATKIITMNDSQPEASAVAVRGGRILAVGSLDEMEAWGSFSIDNTFCDKVLLPGFVEAHSHSVVGGFWEYPYVGHFDRVAPDGRHITGCRSIAAVIERLRAADADLDDPEEPLIAWGLDPIYFSGESVRAATLDRVSTTRPVYVHHMSGHIVSVNTTLMRHEGIDAESETVGIVKDGSGQPVGELQGMPAIMSVRSVFERLWSSLNASTAKWRFGHIARNAGVTTASELGAAAVTPEAIRQWQLVVNDPAFPARIVIAYSNRFGGPSDPAQMAAQAARLAEHSSDKLRLGTIAKIW
;
A
#
# COMPACT_ATOMS: atom_id res chain seq x y z
N MET A 1 4.34 4.98 37.25
CA MET A 1 3.08 5.47 36.65
C MET A 1 3.48 6.30 35.44
N THR A 2 2.77 6.21 34.31
CA THR A 2 3.02 7.09 33.17
C THR A 2 2.64 8.53 33.52
N GLU A 3 3.56 9.46 33.32
CA GLU A 3 3.36 10.90 33.51
C GLU A 3 2.33 11.46 32.50
N THR A 4 1.63 12.54 32.88
CA THR A 4 0.80 13.30 31.94
C THR A 4 1.65 14.33 31.22
N THR A 5 1.54 14.36 29.90
CA THR A 5 2.05 15.46 29.08
C THR A 5 0.89 16.26 28.54
N VAL A 6 0.93 17.58 28.73
CA VAL A 6 -0.02 18.52 28.13
C VAL A 6 0.64 19.14 26.91
N PHE A 7 0.04 18.93 25.74
CA PHE A 7 0.46 19.59 24.52
C PHE A 7 -0.38 20.84 24.29
N THR A 8 0.28 21.98 24.09
CA THR A 8 -0.40 23.23 23.72
C THR A 8 -0.35 23.44 22.20
N ALA A 9 -1.39 24.05 21.64
CA ALA A 9 -1.45 24.42 20.23
C ALA A 9 -2.12 25.78 20.03
N THR A 10 -1.88 26.41 18.88
CA THR A 10 -2.59 27.63 18.49
C THR A 10 -4.10 27.37 18.41
N LYS A 11 -4.45 26.18 17.93
CA LYS A 11 -5.83 25.71 17.83
C LYS A 11 -5.87 24.19 17.79
N ILE A 12 -6.82 23.59 18.48
CA ILE A 12 -7.15 22.18 18.39
C ILE A 12 -8.59 22.09 17.88
N ILE A 13 -8.79 21.53 16.68
CA ILE A 13 -10.12 21.22 16.13
C ILE A 13 -10.52 19.86 16.69
N THR A 14 -11.55 19.79 17.51
CA THR A 14 -11.87 18.55 18.27
C THR A 14 -12.79 17.60 17.51
N MET A 15 -13.53 18.12 16.51
CA MET A 15 -14.66 17.45 15.85
C MET A 15 -15.85 17.13 16.80
N ASN A 16 -15.92 17.79 17.96
CA ASN A 16 -17.04 17.72 18.90
C ASN A 16 -17.87 19.01 18.84
N ASP A 17 -19.13 18.94 18.41
CA ASP A 17 -20.01 20.11 18.26
C ASP A 17 -20.20 20.91 19.57
N SER A 18 -20.10 20.26 20.72
CA SER A 18 -20.23 20.93 22.03
C SER A 18 -18.96 21.65 22.48
N GLN A 19 -17.81 21.34 21.87
CA GLN A 19 -16.51 21.95 22.19
C GLN A 19 -15.63 21.93 20.92
N PRO A 20 -15.97 22.70 19.88
CA PRO A 20 -15.35 22.54 18.56
C PRO A 20 -13.87 22.93 18.52
N GLU A 21 -13.44 23.79 19.44
CA GLU A 21 -12.09 24.34 19.51
C GLU A 21 -11.51 24.25 20.94
N ALA A 22 -10.19 24.07 21.01
CA ALA A 22 -9.40 24.05 22.24
C ALA A 22 -7.97 24.56 21.99
N SER A 23 -7.16 24.70 23.03
CA SER A 23 -5.75 25.13 22.95
C SER A 23 -4.77 24.20 23.67
N ALA A 24 -5.24 23.21 24.41
CA ALA A 24 -4.44 22.22 25.11
C ALA A 24 -5.10 20.82 25.07
N VAL A 25 -4.25 19.78 25.05
CA VAL A 25 -4.65 18.38 25.17
C VAL A 25 -3.75 17.65 26.16
N ALA A 26 -4.35 17.02 27.18
CA ALA A 26 -3.65 16.18 28.15
C ALA A 26 -3.60 14.73 27.66
N VAL A 27 -2.39 14.15 27.62
CA VAL A 27 -2.16 12.77 27.18
C VAL A 27 -1.44 12.01 28.29
N ARG A 28 -1.90 10.79 28.58
CA ARG A 28 -1.26 9.86 29.52
C ARG A 28 -1.34 8.44 28.97
N GLY A 29 -0.20 7.76 28.88
CA GLY A 29 -0.14 6.38 28.40
C GLY A 29 -0.75 6.18 27.00
N GLY A 30 -0.58 7.15 26.10
CA GLY A 30 -1.12 7.09 24.73
C GLY A 30 -2.62 7.36 24.60
N ARG A 31 -3.30 7.79 25.68
CA ARG A 31 -4.72 8.15 25.67
C ARG A 31 -4.91 9.63 25.99
N ILE A 32 -5.87 10.25 25.33
CA ILE A 32 -6.33 11.61 25.64
C ILE A 32 -7.15 11.54 26.94
N LEU A 33 -6.76 12.35 27.92
CA LEU A 33 -7.48 12.53 29.18
C LEU A 33 -8.48 13.69 29.09
N ALA A 34 -8.05 14.81 28.51
CA ALA A 34 -8.87 15.99 28.29
C ALA A 34 -8.38 16.84 27.12
N VAL A 35 -9.29 17.64 26.58
CA VAL A 35 -9.06 18.65 25.55
C VAL A 35 -9.78 19.92 26.00
N GLY A 36 -9.12 21.07 25.95
CA GLY A 36 -9.65 22.32 26.47
C GLY A 36 -8.63 23.44 26.47
N SER A 37 -8.74 24.35 27.43
CA SER A 37 -7.73 25.35 27.78
C SER A 37 -6.61 24.76 28.64
N LEU A 38 -5.49 25.47 28.78
CA LEU A 38 -4.39 25.05 29.66
C LEU A 38 -4.84 24.98 31.13
N ASP A 39 -5.64 25.94 31.60
CA ASP A 39 -6.13 26.00 32.98
C ASP A 39 -7.01 24.79 33.33
N GLU A 40 -7.82 24.31 32.38
CA GLU A 40 -8.65 23.10 32.55
C GLU A 40 -7.81 21.83 32.73
N MET A 41 -6.53 21.83 32.31
CA MET A 41 -5.65 20.67 32.48
C MET A 41 -5.24 20.46 33.95
N GLU A 42 -5.31 21.49 34.79
CA GLU A 42 -5.00 21.41 36.24
C GLU A 42 -5.86 20.38 36.97
N ALA A 43 -7.10 20.14 36.50
CA ALA A 43 -8.00 19.14 37.04
C ALA A 43 -7.47 17.69 36.91
N TRP A 44 -6.45 17.44 36.08
CA TRP A 44 -5.92 16.11 35.78
C TRP A 44 -4.64 15.75 36.57
N GLY A 45 -4.29 16.57 37.57
CA GLY A 45 -3.17 16.36 38.47
C GLY A 45 -1.86 16.93 37.94
N SER A 46 -0.72 16.40 38.40
CA SER A 46 0.59 16.84 37.93
C SER A 46 0.83 16.47 36.45
N PHE A 47 1.36 17.42 35.68
CA PHE A 47 1.73 17.23 34.28
C PHE A 47 2.96 18.04 33.89
N SER A 48 3.59 17.66 32.77
CA SER A 48 4.59 18.47 32.07
C SER A 48 3.96 19.15 30.86
N ILE A 49 4.37 20.39 30.55
CA ILE A 49 3.93 21.08 29.32
C ILE A 49 4.92 20.80 28.20
N ASP A 50 4.41 20.40 27.04
CA ASP A 50 5.15 20.29 25.79
C ASP A 50 4.60 21.31 24.78
N ASN A 51 5.44 22.29 24.44
CA ASN A 51 5.11 23.38 23.52
C ASN A 51 5.45 23.06 22.05
N THR A 52 5.80 21.81 21.69
CA THR A 52 6.18 21.41 20.32
C THR A 52 5.16 21.84 19.26
N PHE A 53 3.89 21.93 19.63
CA PHE A 53 2.79 22.28 18.72
C PHE A 53 2.20 23.68 18.95
N CYS A 54 2.81 24.53 19.79
CA CYS A 54 2.20 25.78 20.25
C CYS A 54 1.83 26.74 19.10
N ASP A 55 2.55 26.68 17.97
CA ASP A 55 2.34 27.47 16.75
C ASP A 55 1.57 26.70 15.64
N LYS A 56 1.02 25.51 15.96
CA LYS A 56 0.33 24.63 15.01
C LYS A 56 -1.17 24.54 15.27
N VAL A 57 -1.88 24.03 14.27
CA VAL A 57 -3.26 23.56 14.41
C VAL A 57 -3.24 22.04 14.53
N LEU A 58 -3.83 21.51 15.59
CA LEU A 58 -4.03 20.08 15.78
C LEU A 58 -5.45 19.68 15.40
N LEU A 59 -5.60 18.47 14.86
CA LEU A 59 -6.86 17.83 14.53
C LEU A 59 -6.72 16.32 14.74
N PRO A 60 -7.82 15.56 14.89
CA PRO A 60 -7.77 14.11 14.89
C PRO A 60 -7.08 13.60 13.63
N GLY A 61 -6.26 12.56 13.79
CA GLY A 61 -5.65 11.88 12.65
C GLY A 61 -6.72 11.27 11.75
N PHE A 62 -6.46 11.26 10.44
CA PHE A 62 -7.42 10.75 9.48
C PHE A 62 -7.63 9.24 9.63
N VAL A 63 -8.84 8.80 9.26
CA VAL A 63 -9.23 7.39 9.24
C VAL A 63 -9.50 6.98 7.80
N GLU A 64 -8.65 6.10 7.27
CA GLU A 64 -8.84 5.49 5.96
C GLU A 64 -9.71 4.24 6.10
N ALA A 65 -10.93 4.31 5.56
CA ALA A 65 -11.92 3.25 5.67
C ALA A 65 -11.72 2.13 4.64
N HIS A 66 -11.00 2.39 3.54
CA HIS A 66 -10.74 1.41 2.48
C HIS A 66 -9.33 1.56 1.92
N SER A 67 -8.46 0.59 2.24
CA SER A 67 -7.10 0.56 1.70
C SER A 67 -6.58 -0.85 1.43
N HIS A 68 -5.44 -0.90 0.73
CA HIS A 68 -4.75 -2.13 0.35
C HIS A 68 -3.23 -1.97 0.55
N SER A 69 -2.69 -2.68 1.51
CA SER A 69 -1.30 -2.71 1.97
C SER A 69 -0.33 -3.27 0.94
N VAL A 70 -0.84 -3.98 -0.07
CA VAL A 70 -0.06 -4.42 -1.25
C VAL A 70 0.62 -3.24 -1.94
N VAL A 71 0.09 -2.02 -1.82
CA VAL A 71 0.76 -0.79 -2.29
C VAL A 71 2.16 -0.64 -1.72
N GLY A 72 2.39 -1.08 -0.48
CA GLY A 72 3.71 -1.03 0.16
C GLY A 72 4.73 -1.97 -0.50
N GLY A 73 4.29 -3.09 -1.08
CA GLY A 73 5.19 -3.99 -1.81
C GLY A 73 5.59 -3.40 -3.16
N PHE A 74 4.66 -2.76 -3.87
CA PHE A 74 4.98 -2.08 -5.13
C PHE A 74 6.08 -1.00 -4.97
N TRP A 75 6.15 -0.33 -3.82
CA TRP A 75 7.22 0.64 -3.52
C TRP A 75 8.62 0.04 -3.35
N GLU A 76 8.79 -1.28 -3.48
CA GLU A 76 10.09 -1.90 -3.72
C GLU A 76 10.65 -1.56 -5.10
N TYR A 77 9.76 -1.29 -6.05
CA TYR A 77 10.06 -1.17 -7.46
C TYR A 77 9.90 0.29 -7.94
N PRO A 78 10.62 0.70 -9.00
CA PRO A 78 10.51 2.02 -9.59
C PRO A 78 9.07 2.36 -10.01
N TYR A 79 8.63 3.55 -9.61
CA TYR A 79 7.36 4.13 -10.01
C TYR A 79 7.49 4.89 -11.33
N VAL A 80 6.70 4.51 -12.32
CA VAL A 80 6.70 5.08 -13.68
C VAL A 80 5.35 5.72 -14.06
N GLY A 81 4.48 5.97 -13.09
CA GLY A 81 3.16 6.54 -13.34
C GLY A 81 3.16 8.03 -13.67
N HIS A 82 2.02 8.50 -14.16
CA HIS A 82 1.89 9.85 -14.72
C HIS A 82 1.93 10.95 -13.66
N PHE A 83 1.35 10.74 -12.48
CA PHE A 83 1.22 11.76 -11.44
C PHE A 83 2.39 11.73 -10.45
N ASP A 84 2.62 12.85 -9.77
CA ASP A 84 3.62 12.90 -8.71
C ASP A 84 3.12 12.09 -7.50
N ARG A 85 4.03 11.42 -6.80
CA ARG A 85 3.71 10.63 -5.60
C ARG A 85 4.73 10.83 -4.50
N VAL A 86 4.30 10.67 -3.26
CA VAL A 86 5.19 10.63 -2.10
C VAL A 86 5.49 9.16 -1.79
N ALA A 87 6.76 8.80 -1.82
CA ALA A 87 7.24 7.47 -1.45
C ALA A 87 7.11 7.23 0.06
N PRO A 88 7.16 5.97 0.55
CA PRO A 88 7.06 5.66 1.97
C PRO A 88 8.09 6.40 2.83
N ASP A 89 9.30 6.61 2.32
CA ASP A 89 10.38 7.35 2.99
C ASP A 89 10.19 8.88 2.99
N GLY A 90 9.11 9.39 2.38
CA GLY A 90 8.80 10.82 2.29
C GLY A 90 9.37 11.51 1.05
N ARG A 91 10.13 10.83 0.20
CA ARG A 91 10.63 11.43 -1.06
C ARG A 91 9.48 11.72 -2.01
N HIS A 92 9.53 12.89 -2.64
CA HIS A 92 8.65 13.22 -3.75
C HIS A 92 9.19 12.62 -5.05
N ILE A 93 8.38 11.80 -5.70
CA ILE A 93 8.66 11.18 -6.99
C ILE A 93 7.87 11.92 -8.05
N THR A 94 8.57 12.59 -8.97
CA THR A 94 7.94 13.23 -10.13
C THR A 94 7.41 12.16 -11.09
N GLY A 95 6.15 12.26 -11.49
CA GLY A 95 5.56 11.34 -12.46
C GLY A 95 6.14 11.48 -13.87
N CYS A 96 6.04 10.42 -14.68
CA CYS A 96 6.46 10.43 -16.07
C CYS A 96 5.39 11.08 -16.95
N ARG A 97 5.69 12.21 -17.59
CA ARG A 97 4.73 12.93 -18.44
C ARG A 97 4.72 12.47 -19.90
N SER A 98 5.53 11.48 -20.27
CA SER A 98 5.60 10.89 -21.61
C SER A 98 6.15 9.47 -21.56
N ILE A 99 5.95 8.70 -22.64
CA ILE A 99 6.52 7.34 -22.77
C ILE A 99 8.04 7.38 -22.85
N ALA A 100 8.61 8.44 -23.44
CA ALA A 100 10.05 8.66 -23.42
C ALA A 100 10.59 8.77 -21.98
N ALA A 101 9.89 9.51 -21.11
CA ALA A 101 10.26 9.61 -19.69
C ALA A 101 10.08 8.29 -18.93
N VAL A 102 9.08 7.48 -19.28
CA VAL A 102 8.93 6.11 -18.76
C VAL A 102 10.15 5.27 -19.13
N ILE A 103 10.53 5.25 -20.41
CA ILE A 103 11.67 4.46 -20.90
C ILE A 103 12.98 4.93 -20.27
N GLU A 104 13.19 6.24 -20.16
CA GLU A 104 14.38 6.81 -19.51
C GLU A 104 14.49 6.35 -18.06
N ARG A 105 13.39 6.43 -17.29
CA ARG A 105 13.37 5.96 -15.90
C ARG A 105 13.61 4.47 -15.78
N LEU A 106 13.02 3.67 -16.67
CA LEU A 106 13.24 2.23 -16.70
C LEU A 106 14.69 1.90 -17.04
N ARG A 107 15.33 2.60 -17.99
CA ARG A 107 16.76 2.42 -18.30
C ARG A 107 17.68 2.80 -17.15
N ALA A 108 17.35 3.86 -16.40
CA ALA A 108 18.10 4.22 -15.20
C ALA A 108 17.99 3.12 -14.14
N ALA A 109 16.78 2.61 -13.88
CA ALA A 109 16.57 1.50 -12.95
C ALA A 109 17.23 0.19 -13.43
N ASP A 110 17.25 -0.07 -14.74
CA ASP A 110 17.97 -1.18 -15.37
C ASP A 110 19.47 -1.09 -15.07
N ALA A 111 20.06 0.09 -15.22
CA ALA A 111 21.49 0.31 -14.98
C ALA A 111 21.90 0.13 -13.51
N ASP A 112 20.97 0.30 -12.57
CA ASP A 112 21.19 0.13 -11.13
C ASP A 112 21.09 -1.33 -10.65
N LEU A 113 20.65 -2.26 -11.52
CA LEU A 113 20.57 -3.69 -11.20
C LEU A 113 21.88 -4.40 -11.57
N ASP A 114 22.59 -4.88 -10.54
CA ASP A 114 23.87 -5.59 -10.68
C ASP A 114 23.72 -6.99 -11.32
N ASP A 115 22.65 -7.71 -10.98
CA ASP A 115 22.39 -9.05 -11.52
C ASP A 115 21.74 -8.95 -12.91
N PRO A 116 22.39 -9.43 -13.98
CA PRO A 116 21.79 -9.42 -15.32
C PRO A 116 20.56 -10.32 -15.43
N GLU A 117 20.43 -11.35 -14.58
CA GLU A 117 19.29 -12.29 -14.58
C GLU A 117 18.12 -11.80 -13.72
N GLU A 118 18.33 -10.76 -12.90
CA GLU A 118 17.24 -10.16 -12.13
C GLU A 118 16.29 -9.40 -13.07
N PRO A 119 14.98 -9.69 -13.07
CA PRO A 119 14.03 -8.99 -13.91
C PRO A 119 13.83 -7.55 -13.42
N LEU A 120 13.74 -6.60 -14.37
CA LEU A 120 13.35 -5.24 -14.06
C LEU A 120 11.82 -5.18 -13.88
N ILE A 121 11.39 -5.04 -12.63
CA ILE A 121 9.98 -4.85 -12.26
C ILE A 121 9.74 -3.36 -12.00
N ALA A 122 8.67 -2.80 -12.54
CA ALA A 122 8.23 -1.43 -12.30
C ALA A 122 6.70 -1.37 -12.16
N TRP A 123 6.15 -0.24 -11.72
CA TRP A 123 4.71 -0.11 -11.54
C TRP A 123 4.16 1.31 -11.74
N GLY A 124 2.83 1.37 -11.85
CA GLY A 124 2.06 2.61 -11.80
C GLY A 124 1.77 3.23 -13.17
N LEU A 125 2.12 2.53 -14.25
CA LEU A 125 1.76 2.95 -15.61
C LEU A 125 0.24 2.99 -15.77
N ASP A 126 -0.29 4.07 -16.31
CA ASP A 126 -1.69 4.16 -16.70
C ASP A 126 -1.77 4.72 -18.13
N PRO A 127 -1.98 3.87 -19.14
CA PRO A 127 -1.91 4.25 -20.56
C PRO A 127 -2.81 5.42 -20.94
N ILE A 128 -3.90 5.68 -20.21
CA ILE A 128 -4.86 6.75 -20.55
C ILE A 128 -4.24 8.15 -20.53
N TYR A 129 -3.16 8.34 -19.76
CA TYR A 129 -2.47 9.62 -19.65
C TYR A 129 -1.30 9.77 -20.63
N PHE A 130 -1.02 8.75 -21.43
CA PHE A 130 0.05 8.76 -22.42
C PHE A 130 -0.57 8.75 -23.81
N SER A 131 -0.52 9.91 -24.48
CA SER A 131 -0.93 9.99 -25.88
C SER A 131 0.11 9.30 -26.77
N GLY A 132 -0.37 8.64 -27.83
CA GLY A 132 0.48 8.00 -28.84
C GLY A 132 0.50 6.48 -28.72
N GLU A 133 1.71 5.90 -28.60
CA GLU A 133 1.93 4.45 -28.66
C GLU A 133 1.46 3.73 -27.37
N SER A 134 0.91 2.53 -27.49
CA SER A 134 0.66 1.68 -26.33
C SER A 134 1.96 1.10 -25.80
N VAL A 135 2.19 1.17 -24.48
CA VAL A 135 3.38 0.55 -23.86
C VAL A 135 3.23 -0.96 -23.90
N ARG A 136 3.84 -1.57 -24.93
CA ARG A 136 3.79 -3.00 -25.25
C ARG A 136 5.21 -3.56 -25.38
N ALA A 137 5.33 -4.82 -25.79
CA ALA A 137 6.62 -5.49 -25.94
C ALA A 137 7.63 -4.65 -26.72
N ALA A 138 7.27 -4.17 -27.92
CA ALA A 138 8.14 -3.33 -28.75
C ALA A 138 8.58 -2.02 -28.07
N THR A 139 7.74 -1.43 -27.23
CA THR A 139 8.08 -0.24 -26.44
C THR A 139 9.08 -0.59 -25.34
N LEU A 140 8.85 -1.69 -24.62
CA LEU A 140 9.71 -2.13 -23.52
C LEU A 140 11.03 -2.75 -24.00
N ASP A 141 11.10 -3.27 -25.21
CA ASP A 141 12.35 -3.72 -25.85
C ASP A 141 13.33 -2.54 -26.07
N ARG A 142 12.85 -1.29 -26.09
CA ARG A 142 13.70 -0.09 -26.09
C ARG A 142 14.40 0.12 -24.75
N VAL A 143 13.91 -0.46 -23.65
CA VAL A 143 14.58 -0.44 -22.34
C VAL A 143 15.73 -1.42 -22.37
N SER A 144 15.43 -2.69 -22.65
CA SER A 144 16.41 -3.76 -22.73
C SER A 144 15.92 -4.87 -23.65
N THR A 145 16.84 -5.43 -24.44
CA THR A 145 16.61 -6.61 -25.28
C THR A 145 17.15 -7.89 -24.67
N THR A 146 17.86 -7.79 -23.53
CA THR A 146 18.49 -8.92 -22.84
C THR A 146 17.92 -9.17 -21.45
N ARG A 147 17.43 -8.14 -20.76
CA ARG A 147 16.79 -8.28 -19.44
C ARG A 147 15.27 -8.46 -19.57
N PRO A 148 14.63 -9.35 -18.80
CA PRO A 148 13.17 -9.39 -18.68
C PRO A 148 12.64 -8.11 -18.04
N VAL A 149 11.67 -7.45 -18.68
CA VAL A 149 11.05 -6.22 -18.17
C VAL A 149 9.56 -6.44 -17.94
N TYR A 150 9.07 -6.06 -16.76
CA TYR A 150 7.68 -6.12 -16.35
C TYR A 150 7.22 -4.78 -15.77
N VAL A 151 6.10 -4.26 -16.28
CA VAL A 151 5.50 -3.02 -15.78
C VAL A 151 4.07 -3.28 -15.36
N HIS A 152 3.79 -3.22 -14.06
CA HIS A 152 2.46 -3.34 -13.50
C HIS A 152 1.66 -2.06 -13.73
N HIS A 153 0.46 -2.16 -14.31
CA HIS A 153 -0.37 -0.96 -14.52
C HIS A 153 -1.02 -0.51 -13.21
N MET A 154 -1.35 0.77 -13.11
CA MET A 154 -2.04 1.37 -11.97
C MET A 154 -3.41 0.74 -11.71
N SER A 155 -4.05 0.18 -12.74
CA SER A 155 -5.34 -0.50 -12.61
C SER A 155 -5.31 -1.77 -11.76
N GLY A 156 -4.12 -2.37 -11.56
CA GLY A 156 -3.98 -3.66 -10.87
C GLY A 156 -4.41 -4.88 -11.69
N HIS A 157 -4.84 -4.69 -12.95
CA HIS A 157 -5.44 -5.74 -13.78
C HIS A 157 -4.73 -5.97 -15.11
N ILE A 158 -3.76 -5.13 -15.45
CA ILE A 158 -3.03 -5.19 -16.71
C ILE A 158 -1.54 -5.06 -16.41
N VAL A 159 -0.72 -5.77 -17.16
CA VAL A 159 0.74 -5.65 -17.11
C VAL A 159 1.28 -5.57 -18.53
N SER A 160 2.36 -4.80 -18.70
CA SER A 160 3.14 -4.77 -19.93
C SER A 160 4.46 -5.49 -19.73
N VAL A 161 4.84 -6.35 -20.67
CA VAL A 161 6.07 -7.14 -20.63
C VAL A 161 6.85 -7.02 -21.94
N ASN A 162 8.18 -7.10 -21.89
CA ASN A 162 9.01 -7.07 -23.09
C ASN A 162 9.09 -8.45 -23.78
N THR A 163 9.66 -8.48 -24.99
CA THR A 163 9.81 -9.71 -25.78
C THR A 163 10.69 -10.73 -25.08
N THR A 164 11.69 -10.28 -24.32
CA THR A 164 12.58 -11.16 -23.56
C THR A 164 11.87 -11.89 -22.43
N LEU A 165 11.02 -11.20 -21.66
CA LEU A 165 10.22 -11.87 -20.62
C LEU A 165 9.23 -12.86 -21.22
N MET A 166 8.57 -12.51 -22.34
CA MET A 166 7.67 -13.45 -23.02
C MET A 166 8.40 -14.71 -23.48
N ARG A 167 9.58 -14.58 -24.10
CA ARG A 167 10.41 -15.73 -24.50
C ARG A 167 10.85 -16.58 -23.32
N HIS A 168 11.27 -15.95 -22.23
CA HIS A 168 11.69 -16.64 -21.01
C HIS A 168 10.55 -17.49 -20.41
N GLU A 169 9.31 -17.00 -20.48
CA GLU A 169 8.14 -17.66 -19.91
C GLU A 169 7.40 -18.59 -20.90
N GLY A 170 7.88 -18.67 -22.15
CA GLY A 170 7.24 -19.47 -23.20
C GLY A 170 5.90 -18.91 -23.68
N ILE A 171 5.72 -17.59 -23.63
CA ILE A 171 4.54 -16.90 -24.14
C ILE A 171 4.73 -16.62 -25.64
N ASP A 172 3.91 -17.26 -26.46
CA ASP A 172 3.98 -17.24 -27.92
C ASP A 172 2.58 -17.33 -28.58
N ALA A 173 2.56 -17.53 -29.90
CA ALA A 173 1.32 -17.62 -30.67
C ALA A 173 0.43 -18.81 -30.28
N GLU A 174 0.98 -19.87 -29.71
CA GLU A 174 0.25 -21.07 -29.28
C GLU A 174 -0.36 -20.91 -27.88
N SER A 175 0.05 -19.88 -27.13
CA SER A 175 -0.46 -19.61 -25.79
C SER A 175 -1.99 -19.39 -25.77
N GLU A 176 -2.73 -20.26 -25.08
CA GLU A 176 -4.20 -20.24 -25.04
C GLU A 176 -4.78 -19.49 -23.83
N THR A 177 -3.94 -19.04 -22.90
CA THR A 177 -4.40 -18.35 -21.69
C THR A 177 -5.17 -17.08 -22.03
N VAL A 178 -6.44 -17.05 -21.61
CA VAL A 178 -7.32 -15.87 -21.78
C VAL A 178 -6.68 -14.65 -21.13
N GLY A 179 -6.63 -13.55 -21.87
CA GLY A 179 -6.03 -12.29 -21.43
C GLY A 179 -4.60 -12.04 -21.94
N ILE A 180 -3.95 -13.02 -22.56
CA ILE A 180 -2.74 -12.77 -23.36
C ILE A 180 -3.18 -12.05 -24.64
N VAL A 181 -2.90 -10.75 -24.74
CA VAL A 181 -3.31 -9.95 -25.90
C VAL A 181 -2.40 -10.29 -27.09
N LYS A 182 -3.03 -10.57 -28.23
CA LYS A 182 -2.37 -10.89 -29.50
C LYS A 182 -2.73 -9.86 -30.57
N ASP A 183 -1.85 -9.68 -31.54
CA ASP A 183 -2.12 -8.86 -32.72
C ASP A 183 -2.96 -9.62 -33.78
N GLY A 184 -3.21 -8.98 -34.93
CA GLY A 184 -3.96 -9.58 -36.04
C GLY A 184 -3.29 -10.79 -36.70
N SER A 185 -2.01 -11.05 -36.41
CA SER A 185 -1.27 -12.24 -36.87
C SER A 185 -1.25 -13.36 -35.82
N GLY A 186 -1.85 -13.13 -34.64
CA GLY A 186 -1.87 -14.09 -33.54
C GLY A 186 -0.62 -14.06 -32.66
N GLN A 187 0.28 -13.10 -32.84
CA GLN A 187 1.49 -12.99 -32.01
C GLN A 187 1.20 -12.18 -30.73
N PRO A 188 1.65 -12.64 -29.54
CA PRO A 188 1.51 -11.87 -28.31
C PRO A 188 2.24 -10.52 -28.39
N VAL A 189 1.57 -9.46 -27.91
CA VAL A 189 2.12 -8.09 -27.98
C VAL A 189 2.69 -7.60 -26.66
N GLY A 190 2.82 -8.48 -25.66
CA GLY A 190 3.34 -8.13 -24.34
C GLY A 190 2.38 -7.32 -23.47
N GLU A 191 1.07 -7.50 -23.64
CA GLU A 191 0.04 -6.97 -22.75
C GLU A 191 -0.74 -8.16 -22.18
N LEU A 192 -0.74 -8.31 -20.86
CA LEU A 192 -1.42 -9.42 -20.17
C LEU A 192 -2.54 -8.84 -19.30
N GLN A 193 -3.76 -9.30 -19.52
CA GLN A 193 -4.97 -8.78 -18.91
C GLN A 193 -5.63 -9.81 -17.99
N GLY A 194 -5.88 -9.43 -16.75
CA GLY A 194 -6.47 -10.29 -15.74
C GLY A 194 -5.49 -11.29 -15.12
N MET A 195 -5.86 -11.82 -13.96
CA MET A 195 -5.00 -12.70 -13.17
C MET A 195 -4.48 -13.93 -13.91
N PRO A 196 -5.27 -14.66 -14.72
CA PRO A 196 -4.75 -15.84 -15.42
C PRO A 196 -3.57 -15.52 -16.34
N ALA A 197 -3.66 -14.44 -17.11
CA ALA A 197 -2.58 -14.01 -18.00
C ALA A 197 -1.40 -13.40 -17.22
N ILE A 198 -1.65 -12.63 -16.16
CA ILE A 198 -0.55 -12.09 -15.32
C ILE A 198 0.24 -13.22 -14.64
N MET A 199 -0.41 -14.32 -14.25
CA MET A 199 0.24 -15.48 -13.64
C MET A 199 1.04 -16.33 -14.63
N SER A 200 0.94 -16.10 -15.95
CA SER A 200 1.74 -16.83 -16.93
C SER A 200 3.21 -16.40 -16.92
N VAL A 201 3.53 -15.19 -16.44
CA VAL A 201 4.92 -14.73 -16.20
C VAL A 201 5.40 -15.15 -14.81
N ARG A 202 5.61 -16.45 -14.62
CA ARG A 202 5.78 -17.08 -13.30
C ARG A 202 6.96 -16.53 -12.50
N SER A 203 8.13 -16.38 -13.13
CA SER A 203 9.34 -15.92 -12.42
C SER A 203 9.17 -14.53 -11.81
N VAL A 204 8.49 -13.63 -12.52
CA VAL A 204 8.20 -12.28 -12.05
C VAL A 204 7.04 -12.28 -11.06
N PHE A 205 6.00 -13.09 -11.32
CA PHE A 205 4.84 -13.16 -10.44
C PHE A 205 5.21 -13.65 -9.04
N GLU A 206 6.06 -14.66 -8.92
CA GLU A 206 6.54 -15.17 -7.63
C GLU A 206 7.31 -14.11 -6.84
N ARG A 207 8.22 -13.38 -7.50
CA ARG A 207 8.98 -12.27 -6.90
C ARG A 207 8.08 -11.14 -6.44
N LEU A 208 7.17 -10.70 -7.31
CA LEU A 208 6.20 -9.66 -6.98
C LEU A 208 5.33 -10.12 -5.80
N TRP A 209 4.78 -11.32 -5.84
CA TRP A 209 3.94 -11.87 -4.78
C TRP A 209 4.66 -11.93 -3.44
N SER A 210 5.93 -12.32 -3.42
CA SER A 210 6.79 -12.30 -2.24
C SER A 210 6.94 -10.87 -1.68
N SER A 211 7.26 -9.90 -2.53
CA SER A 211 7.38 -8.49 -2.16
C SER A 211 6.07 -7.92 -1.59
N LEU A 212 4.93 -8.18 -2.25
CA LEU A 212 3.61 -7.72 -1.80
C LEU A 212 3.22 -8.26 -0.41
N ASN A 213 3.71 -9.44 -0.04
CA ASN A 213 3.41 -10.08 1.25
C ASN A 213 4.50 -9.87 2.32
N ALA A 214 5.64 -9.27 1.98
CA ALA A 214 6.76 -9.06 2.89
C ALA A 214 6.40 -8.16 4.09
N SER A 215 7.17 -8.27 5.17
CA SER A 215 7.02 -7.38 6.33
C SER A 215 7.41 -5.93 5.99
N THR A 216 8.37 -5.75 5.07
CA THR A 216 8.76 -4.44 4.54
C THR A 216 7.60 -3.75 3.82
N ALA A 217 6.75 -4.49 3.10
CA ALA A 217 5.55 -3.93 2.48
C ALA A 217 4.58 -3.38 3.52
N LYS A 218 4.35 -4.08 4.63
CA LYS A 218 3.51 -3.61 5.74
C LYS A 218 4.07 -2.34 6.37
N TRP A 219 5.39 -2.28 6.61
CA TRP A 219 6.07 -1.07 7.09
C TRP A 219 5.91 0.11 6.13
N ARG A 220 6.14 -0.11 4.83
CA ARG A 220 5.94 0.92 3.80
C ARG A 220 4.49 1.41 3.78
N PHE A 221 3.52 0.51 3.93
CA PHE A 221 2.10 0.87 4.05
C PHE A 221 1.82 1.78 5.26
N GLY A 222 2.38 1.46 6.44
CA GLY A 222 2.31 2.34 7.60
C GLY A 222 2.91 3.73 7.33
N HIS A 223 4.07 3.79 6.69
CA HIS A 223 4.69 5.07 6.35
C HIS A 223 3.89 5.88 5.32
N ILE A 224 3.24 5.23 4.36
CA ILE A 224 2.31 5.90 3.43
C ILE A 224 1.15 6.52 4.21
N ALA A 225 0.55 5.78 5.14
CA ALA A 225 -0.51 6.30 6.01
C ALA A 225 -0.02 7.53 6.81
N ARG A 226 1.16 7.45 7.44
CA ARG A 226 1.80 8.57 8.15
C ARG A 226 1.96 9.80 7.26
N ASN A 227 2.49 9.63 6.05
CA ASN A 227 2.75 10.74 5.13
C ASN A 227 1.45 11.44 4.69
N ALA A 228 0.31 10.76 4.78
CA ALA A 228 -1.02 11.32 4.50
C ALA A 228 -1.77 11.81 5.77
N GLY A 229 -1.15 11.76 6.96
CA GLY A 229 -1.81 12.08 8.23
C GLY A 229 -2.85 11.04 8.69
N VAL A 230 -2.84 9.85 8.09
CA VAL A 230 -3.72 8.73 8.44
C VAL A 230 -3.14 7.98 9.63
N THR A 231 -3.90 7.95 10.72
CA THR A 231 -3.50 7.26 11.96
C THR A 231 -4.21 5.93 12.17
N THR A 232 -5.28 5.68 11.42
CA THR A 232 -5.99 4.39 11.37
C THR A 232 -6.34 4.07 9.92
N ALA A 233 -5.98 2.87 9.46
CA ALA A 233 -6.28 2.42 8.11
C ALA A 233 -6.91 1.02 8.10
N SER A 234 -7.94 0.82 7.28
CA SER A 234 -8.60 -0.46 7.09
C SER A 234 -8.06 -1.18 5.86
N GLU A 235 -7.48 -2.36 6.06
CA GLU A 235 -7.03 -3.30 5.02
C GLU A 235 -8.17 -4.23 4.62
N LEU A 236 -8.64 -4.17 3.37
CA LEU A 236 -9.77 -4.97 2.87
C LEU A 236 -9.37 -6.08 1.88
N GLY A 237 -8.10 -6.20 1.53
CA GLY A 237 -7.56 -7.12 0.52
C GLY A 237 -6.63 -8.19 1.06
N ALA A 238 -6.53 -8.39 2.39
CA ALA A 238 -5.70 -9.43 2.97
C ALA A 238 -6.19 -10.82 2.51
N ALA A 239 -5.49 -11.39 1.52
CA ALA A 239 -5.87 -12.61 0.81
C ALA A 239 -5.86 -13.89 1.66
N ALA A 240 -5.43 -13.83 2.92
CA ALA A 240 -5.54 -14.95 3.84
C ALA A 240 -5.46 -14.48 5.30
N VAL A 241 -6.42 -14.91 6.11
CA VAL A 241 -6.37 -14.80 7.59
C VAL A 241 -5.83 -16.11 8.18
N THR A 242 -4.69 -16.57 7.66
CA THR A 242 -4.00 -17.72 8.23
C THR A 242 -3.29 -17.33 9.53
N PRO A 243 -3.03 -18.29 10.45
CA PRO A 243 -2.25 -18.01 11.65
C PRO A 243 -0.89 -17.35 11.35
N GLU A 244 -0.23 -17.75 10.26
CA GLU A 244 1.04 -17.13 9.86
C GLU A 244 0.87 -15.69 9.38
N ALA A 245 -0.13 -15.41 8.54
CA ALA A 245 -0.40 -14.05 8.10
C ALA A 245 -0.74 -13.11 9.28
N ILE A 246 -1.53 -13.60 10.25
CA ILE A 246 -1.86 -12.85 11.47
C ILE A 246 -0.59 -12.57 12.28
N ARG A 247 0.29 -13.57 12.46
CA ARG A 247 1.57 -13.37 13.15
C ARG A 247 2.45 -12.32 12.49
N GLN A 248 2.55 -12.32 11.16
CA GLN A 248 3.32 -11.31 10.43
C GLN A 248 2.75 -9.89 10.61
N TRP A 249 1.43 -9.76 10.60
CA TRP A 249 0.77 -8.48 10.89
C TRP A 249 1.00 -8.03 12.33
N GLN A 250 0.89 -8.93 13.31
CA GLN A 250 1.16 -8.64 14.71
C GLN A 250 2.61 -8.20 14.92
N LEU A 251 3.58 -8.89 14.31
CA LEU A 251 5.00 -8.58 14.42
C LEU A 251 5.31 -7.15 13.95
N VAL A 252 4.72 -6.71 12.84
CA VAL A 252 4.95 -5.37 12.28
C VAL A 252 4.13 -4.30 12.99
N VAL A 253 2.82 -4.50 13.15
CA VAL A 253 1.92 -3.44 13.60
C VAL A 253 2.00 -3.20 15.11
N ASN A 254 2.34 -4.22 15.90
CA ASN A 254 2.53 -4.06 17.34
C ASN A 254 3.88 -3.44 17.69
N ASP A 255 4.81 -3.32 16.74
CA ASP A 255 6.05 -2.59 16.96
C ASP A 255 5.71 -1.13 17.33
N PRO A 256 6.25 -0.57 18.43
CA PRO A 256 5.98 0.80 18.85
C PRO A 256 6.29 1.83 17.76
N ALA A 257 7.29 1.60 16.90
CA ALA A 257 7.69 2.50 15.83
C ALA A 257 6.74 2.47 14.62
N PHE A 258 5.87 1.47 14.50
CA PHE A 258 4.89 1.43 13.42
C PHE A 258 3.91 2.63 13.53
N PRO A 259 3.67 3.43 12.49
CA PRO A 259 3.09 4.76 12.69
C PRO A 259 1.55 4.80 12.71
N ALA A 260 0.86 3.68 12.48
CA ALA A 260 -0.58 3.65 12.31
C ALA A 260 -1.25 2.48 13.06
N ARG A 261 -2.57 2.58 13.25
CA ARG A 261 -3.42 1.45 13.62
C ARG A 261 -4.00 0.81 12.37
N ILE A 262 -4.00 -0.52 12.31
CA ILE A 262 -4.51 -1.27 11.17
C ILE A 262 -5.75 -2.04 11.60
N VAL A 263 -6.82 -1.91 10.82
CA VAL A 263 -8.02 -2.74 10.92
C VAL A 263 -8.00 -3.70 9.74
N ILE A 264 -7.91 -5.01 9.98
CA ILE A 264 -7.96 -6.00 8.89
C ILE A 264 -9.38 -6.52 8.78
N ALA A 265 -10.00 -6.25 7.63
CA ALA A 265 -11.28 -6.79 7.27
C ALA A 265 -11.09 -8.06 6.43
N TYR A 266 -11.62 -9.16 6.93
CA TYR A 266 -11.59 -10.48 6.28
C TYR A 266 -12.67 -10.57 5.19
N SER A 267 -12.34 -11.21 4.07
CA SER A 267 -13.31 -11.64 3.05
C SER A 267 -13.12 -13.10 2.68
N ASN A 268 -14.19 -13.77 2.24
CA ASN A 268 -14.15 -15.15 1.74
C ASN A 268 -13.63 -15.28 0.30
N ARG A 269 -13.28 -14.16 -0.35
CA ARG A 269 -12.88 -14.09 -1.78
C ARG A 269 -11.62 -14.90 -2.08
N PHE A 270 -10.75 -15.06 -1.10
CA PHE A 270 -9.47 -15.77 -1.24
C PHE A 270 -9.41 -17.03 -0.38
N GLY A 271 -10.59 -17.63 -0.11
CA GLY A 271 -10.76 -18.80 0.73
C GLY A 271 -11.38 -18.48 2.08
N GLY A 272 -11.94 -19.51 2.72
CA GLY A 272 -12.71 -19.38 3.95
C GLY A 272 -14.19 -19.72 3.77
N PRO A 273 -14.96 -19.76 4.86
CA PRO A 273 -16.37 -20.10 4.83
C PRO A 273 -17.16 -19.05 4.04
N SER A 274 -18.06 -19.51 3.18
CA SER A 274 -19.08 -18.67 2.53
C SER A 274 -20.38 -18.60 3.32
N ASP A 275 -20.58 -19.53 4.26
CA ASP A 275 -21.73 -19.52 5.15
C ASP A 275 -21.64 -18.35 6.16
N PRO A 276 -22.67 -17.49 6.27
CA PRO A 276 -22.63 -16.32 7.15
C PRO A 276 -22.36 -16.65 8.62
N ALA A 277 -22.91 -17.75 9.15
CA ALA A 277 -22.70 -18.11 10.55
C ALA A 277 -21.25 -18.56 10.80
N GLN A 278 -20.68 -19.32 9.87
CA GLN A 278 -19.27 -19.69 9.91
C GLN A 278 -18.34 -18.48 9.74
N MET A 279 -18.68 -17.53 8.87
CA MET A 279 -17.94 -16.26 8.72
C MET A 279 -17.95 -15.46 10.03
N ALA A 280 -19.11 -15.32 10.67
CA ALA A 280 -19.23 -14.63 11.95
C ALA A 280 -18.42 -15.33 13.06
N ALA A 281 -18.48 -16.66 13.13
CA ALA A 281 -17.69 -17.43 14.09
C ALA A 281 -16.18 -17.28 13.85
N GLN A 282 -15.73 -17.23 12.59
CA GLN A 282 -14.34 -16.96 12.26
C GLN A 282 -13.92 -15.53 12.64
N ALA A 283 -14.76 -14.54 12.34
CA ALA A 283 -14.52 -13.16 12.72
C ALA A 283 -14.36 -13.00 14.25
N ALA A 284 -15.21 -13.68 15.03
CA ALA A 284 -15.10 -13.70 16.49
C ALA A 284 -13.76 -14.29 16.97
N ARG A 285 -13.34 -15.43 16.41
CA ARG A 285 -12.02 -16.03 16.72
C ARG A 285 -10.86 -15.11 16.34
N LEU A 286 -10.94 -14.46 15.19
CA LEU A 286 -9.90 -13.52 14.74
C LEU A 286 -9.79 -12.32 15.68
N ALA A 287 -10.91 -11.84 16.23
CA ALA A 287 -10.93 -10.71 17.15
C ALA A 287 -10.09 -10.97 18.42
N GLU A 288 -10.00 -12.23 18.88
CA GLU A 288 -9.17 -12.63 20.03
C GLU A 288 -7.66 -12.37 19.82
N HIS A 289 -7.22 -12.25 18.57
CA HIS A 289 -5.83 -11.94 18.21
C HIS A 289 -5.55 -10.44 18.06
N SER A 290 -6.53 -9.58 18.34
CA SER A 290 -6.37 -8.12 18.25
C SER A 290 -5.43 -7.56 19.32
N SER A 291 -4.86 -6.40 19.06
CA SER A 291 -4.06 -5.59 19.99
C SER A 291 -4.57 -4.13 20.01
N ASP A 292 -3.83 -3.22 20.66
CA ASP A 292 -4.14 -1.78 20.57
C ASP A 292 -3.99 -1.23 19.14
N LYS A 293 -3.00 -1.71 18.40
CA LYS A 293 -2.64 -1.22 17.06
C LYS A 293 -3.17 -2.08 15.92
N LEU A 294 -3.52 -3.33 16.16
CA LEU A 294 -4.08 -4.24 15.16
C LEU A 294 -5.48 -4.69 15.58
N ARG A 295 -6.48 -4.39 14.76
CA ARG A 295 -7.86 -4.85 14.96
C ARG A 295 -8.22 -5.89 13.91
N LEU A 296 -8.76 -7.02 14.38
CA LEU A 296 -9.20 -8.14 13.58
C LEU A 296 -10.69 -8.43 13.87
N GLY A 297 -11.32 -9.24 13.03
CA GLY A 297 -12.72 -9.65 13.22
C GLY A 297 -13.77 -8.77 12.55
N THR A 298 -13.35 -7.85 11.68
CA THR A 298 -14.26 -7.16 10.76
C THR A 298 -14.44 -8.01 9.49
N ILE A 299 -15.66 -8.06 8.95
CA ILE A 299 -15.95 -8.73 7.67
C ILE A 299 -16.12 -7.65 6.60
N ALA A 300 -15.34 -7.74 5.53
CA ALA A 300 -15.51 -6.89 4.35
C ALA A 300 -16.58 -7.50 3.43
N LYS A 301 -17.56 -6.68 3.04
CA LYS A 301 -18.44 -6.97 1.90
C LYS A 301 -17.83 -6.30 0.68
N ILE A 302 -16.98 -7.02 -0.04
CA ILE A 302 -16.42 -6.56 -1.30
C ILE A 302 -17.47 -6.84 -2.37
N TRP A 303 -18.02 -5.79 -2.98
CA TRP A 303 -18.96 -5.90 -4.09
C TRP A 303 -18.28 -6.43 -5.36
#